data_AF-A0A380TSB8-F1
#
_entry.id   AF-A0A380TSB8-F1
#
_cell.length_a   1.000
_cell.length_b   1.000
_cell.length_c   1.000
_cell.angle_alpha   90.00
_cell.angle_beta   90.00
_cell.angle_gamma   90.00
#
_symmetry.space_group_name_H-M   'P 1'
#
loop_
_entity.id
_entity.type
_entity.pdbx_description
1 polymer ?
#
loop_
_entity_poly.entity_id
_entity_poly.type
_entity_poly.pdbx_seq_one_letter_code
_entity_poly.pdbx_strand_id
1 'polypeptide(L)'
;MNKLFFIVICMLISSCSTLVSLYPRYSSQIPRDEDQWVNVDTGKRVDFDLYTACYHEGIETLRKNNEALFNKGDSKHEDYKIALYHGKCLYEKGYRFSTSIFSIYCLHYSNENECEAYKEYRK
;
A
#
# COMPACT_ATOMS: atom_id res chain seq x y z
N MET A 1 43.94 -7.67 6.82
CA MET A 1 42.51 -7.54 6.46
C MET A 1 42.34 -6.22 5.73
N ASN A 2 42.19 -6.28 4.41
CA ASN A 2 42.36 -5.14 3.52
C ASN A 2 41.25 -4.10 3.71
N LYS A 3 41.62 -2.85 3.97
CA LYS A 3 40.72 -1.69 4.03
C LYS A 3 39.83 -1.57 2.77
N LEU A 4 40.29 -2.13 1.65
CA LEU A 4 39.55 -2.24 0.40
C LEU A 4 38.28 -3.10 0.51
N PHE A 5 38.29 -4.15 1.32
CA PHE A 5 37.15 -5.06 1.50
C PHE A 5 35.99 -4.37 2.25
N PHE A 6 36.31 -3.52 3.22
CA PHE A 6 35.33 -2.70 3.94
C PHE A 6 34.66 -1.65 3.04
N ILE A 7 35.43 -1.05 2.13
CA ILE A 7 34.92 -0.03 1.20
C ILE A 7 33.95 -0.67 0.17
N VAL A 8 34.27 -1.86 -0.32
CA VAL A 8 33.39 -2.61 -1.25
C VAL A 8 32.07 -3.01 -0.57
N ILE A 9 32.12 -3.46 0.68
CA ILE A 9 30.91 -3.79 1.44
C ILE A 9 30.04 -2.55 1.63
N CYS A 10 30.61 -1.40 2.03
CA CYS A 10 29.84 -0.15 2.20
C CYS A 10 29.15 0.35 0.93
N MET A 11 29.71 0.09 -0.26
CA MET A 11 29.09 0.46 -1.54
C MET A 11 27.94 -0.47 -1.98
N LEU A 12 27.95 -1.73 -1.52
CA LEU A 12 26.88 -2.69 -1.81
C LEU A 12 25.64 -2.48 -0.93
N ILE A 13 25.79 -1.91 0.26
CA ILE A 13 24.65 -1.63 1.17
C ILE A 13 23.94 -0.31 0.86
N SER A 14 24.62 0.66 0.26
CA SER A 14 24.05 1.96 -0.09
C SER A 14 23.20 1.96 -1.36
N SER A 15 23.31 0.92 -2.19
CA SER A 15 22.61 0.79 -3.47
C SER A 15 21.28 0.02 -3.37
N CYS A 16 20.94 -0.56 -2.21
CA CYS A 16 19.66 -1.26 -2.03
C CYS A 16 18.50 -0.28 -1.76
N SER A 17 18.78 0.89 -1.19
CA SER A 17 17.74 1.86 -0.80
C SER A 17 17.15 2.66 -1.97
N THR A 18 17.82 2.70 -3.13
CA THR A 18 17.37 3.47 -4.30
C THR A 18 16.51 2.67 -5.28
N LEU A 19 16.50 1.34 -5.18
CA LEU A 19 15.63 0.50 -6.03
C LEU A 19 14.15 0.64 -5.63
N VAL A 20 13.87 0.91 -4.36
CA VAL A 20 12.50 1.09 -3.86
C VAL A 20 11.89 2.41 -4.35
N SER A 21 12.67 3.44 -4.69
CA SER A 21 12.09 4.71 -5.15
C SER A 21 11.77 4.77 -6.65
N LEU A 22 12.26 3.79 -7.43
CA LEU A 22 12.12 3.71 -8.89
C LEU A 22 10.89 2.92 -9.35
N TYR A 23 10.15 2.29 -8.43
CA TYR A 23 8.90 1.63 -8.79
C TYR A 23 7.81 2.69 -9.01
N PRO A 24 7.03 2.60 -10.10
CA PRO A 24 5.99 3.56 -10.42
C PRO A 24 4.93 3.60 -9.30
N ARG A 25 4.24 4.75 -9.16
CA ARG A 25 3.11 4.90 -8.22
C ARG A 25 2.13 3.72 -8.41
N TYR A 26 1.85 3.07 -7.29
CA TYR A 26 1.20 1.77 -7.16
C TYR A 26 -0.25 1.72 -7.67
N SER A 27 -0.85 2.89 -7.97
CA SER A 27 -2.23 3.02 -8.46
C SER A 27 -2.48 2.48 -9.88
N SER A 28 -1.44 2.05 -10.61
CA SER A 28 -1.58 1.51 -11.99
C SER A 28 -1.19 0.05 -12.16
N GLN A 29 -0.46 -0.54 -11.21
CA GLN A 29 0.05 -1.91 -11.30
C GLN A 29 0.16 -2.50 -9.90
N ILE A 30 -0.93 -3.10 -9.39
CA ILE A 30 -0.84 -3.96 -8.21
C ILE A 30 -0.07 -5.20 -8.68
N PRO A 31 1.17 -5.44 -8.22
CA PRO A 31 1.83 -6.71 -8.46
C PRO A 31 0.92 -7.78 -7.86
N ARG A 32 0.53 -8.77 -8.67
CA ARG A 32 -0.39 -9.86 -8.28
C ARG A 32 0.11 -10.69 -7.10
N ASP A 33 1.37 -10.46 -6.71
CA ASP A 33 2.13 -11.20 -5.72
C ASP A 33 2.30 -10.41 -4.41
N GLU A 34 1.63 -9.26 -4.24
CA GLU A 34 1.64 -8.56 -2.95
C GLU A 34 0.37 -8.84 -2.12
N ASP A 35 0.60 -9.32 -0.89
CA ASP A 35 -0.30 -10.24 -0.18
C ASP A 35 -1.00 -9.59 1.02
N GLN A 36 -1.27 -8.29 0.97
CA GLN A 36 -1.54 -7.57 2.22
C GLN A 36 -2.94 -7.80 2.79
N TRP A 37 -3.85 -8.43 2.05
CA TRP A 37 -5.23 -8.65 2.48
C TRP A 37 -5.59 -10.13 2.44
N VAL A 38 -5.93 -10.66 3.61
CA VAL A 38 -6.22 -12.09 3.81
C VAL A 38 -7.60 -12.25 4.45
N ASN A 39 -8.44 -13.10 3.87
CA ASN A 39 -9.74 -13.44 4.42
C ASN A 39 -9.56 -14.28 5.69
N VAL A 40 -10.22 -13.89 6.79
CA VAL A 40 -10.02 -14.51 8.11
C VAL A 40 -10.52 -15.93 8.20
N ASP A 41 -11.58 -16.27 7.46
CA ASP A 41 -12.22 -17.58 7.53
C ASP A 41 -11.48 -18.61 6.65
N THR A 42 -11.03 -18.17 5.47
CA THR A 42 -10.45 -19.05 4.45
C THR A 42 -8.94 -18.98 4.36
N GLY A 43 -8.30 -17.97 4.95
CA GLY A 43 -6.88 -17.68 4.78
C GLY A 43 -6.49 -17.29 3.35
N LYS A 44 -7.47 -17.12 2.44
CA LYS A 44 -7.22 -16.79 1.03
C LYS A 44 -6.94 -15.30 0.87
N ARG A 45 -6.10 -14.99 -0.11
CA ARG A 45 -5.82 -13.62 -0.53
C ARG A 45 -7.05 -13.02 -1.21
N VAL A 46 -7.17 -11.70 -1.16
CA VAL A 46 -8.15 -10.98 -1.96
C VAL A 46 -7.82 -11.17 -3.43
N ASP A 47 -8.82 -11.46 -4.26
CA ASP A 47 -8.63 -11.47 -5.70
C ASP A 47 -8.53 -10.03 -6.25
N PHE A 48 -7.90 -9.90 -7.41
CA PHE A 48 -7.64 -8.59 -8.01
C PHE A 48 -8.94 -7.83 -8.31
N ASP A 49 -9.97 -8.51 -8.82
CA ASP A 49 -11.22 -7.87 -9.22
C ASP A 49 -11.94 -7.27 -8.00
N LEU A 50 -12.00 -8.02 -6.89
CA LEU A 50 -12.59 -7.53 -5.66
C LEU A 50 -11.79 -6.37 -5.05
N TYR A 51 -10.46 -6.46 -5.03
CA TYR A 51 -9.60 -5.38 -4.56
C TYR A 51 -9.85 -4.10 -5.37
N THR A 52 -9.81 -4.19 -6.69
CA THR A 52 -10.04 -3.06 -7.60
C THR A 52 -11.45 -2.49 -7.46
N ALA A 53 -12.48 -3.34 -7.30
CA ALA A 53 -13.83 -2.89 -7.06
C ALA A 53 -13.94 -2.06 -5.76
N CYS A 54 -13.38 -2.54 -4.65
CA CYS A 54 -13.37 -1.80 -3.40
C CYS A 54 -12.55 -0.50 -3.48
N TYR A 55 -11.45 -0.47 -4.25
CA TYR A 55 -10.68 0.75 -4.49
C TYR A 55 -11.51 1.82 -5.23
N HIS A 56 -12.21 1.44 -6.30
CA HIS A 56 -13.10 2.35 -7.03
C HIS A 56 -14.26 2.84 -6.17
N GLU A 57 -14.83 1.97 -5.32
CA GLU A 57 -15.82 2.37 -4.33
C GLU A 57 -15.27 3.43 -3.36
N GLY A 58 -14.01 3.29 -2.94
CA GLY A 58 -13.34 4.27 -2.09
C GLY A 58 -13.18 5.64 -2.75
N ILE A 59 -12.79 5.68 -4.03
CA ILE A 59 -12.75 6.92 -4.83
C ILE A 59 -14.12 7.57 -4.90
N GLU A 60 -15.14 6.81 -5.29
CA GLU A 60 -16.50 7.34 -5.45
C GLU A 60 -17.09 7.83 -4.12
N THR A 61 -16.78 7.14 -3.02
CA THR A 61 -17.21 7.55 -1.68
C THR A 61 -16.54 8.85 -1.26
N LEU A 62 -15.24 8.99 -1.49
CA LEU A 62 -14.54 10.25 -1.22
C LEU A 62 -15.12 11.40 -2.06
N ARG A 63 -15.33 11.16 -3.36
CA ARG A 63 -15.91 12.13 -4.30
C ARG A 63 -17.28 12.61 -3.85
N LYS A 64 -18.16 11.70 -3.41
CA LYS A 64 -19.51 12.04 -2.91
C LYS A 64 -19.48 12.79 -1.58
N ASN A 65 -18.57 12.41 -0.66
CA ASN A 65 -18.57 12.95 0.70
C ASN A 65 -17.76 14.24 0.85
N ASN A 66 -16.81 14.52 -0.05
CA ASN A 66 -15.85 15.61 0.10
C ASN A 66 -15.41 16.19 -1.26
N GLU A 67 -16.37 16.66 -2.04
CA GLU A 67 -16.14 17.28 -3.37
C GLU A 67 -15.12 18.45 -3.32
N ALA A 68 -15.10 19.21 -2.23
CA ALA A 68 -14.15 20.32 -2.03
C ALA A 68 -12.72 19.87 -1.71
N LEU A 69 -12.53 18.65 -1.22
CA LEU A 69 -11.21 18.12 -0.87
C LEU A 69 -10.52 17.57 -2.11
N PHE A 70 -11.27 16.84 -2.94
CA PHE A 70 -10.83 16.28 -4.24
C PHE A 70 -10.39 17.36 -5.25
N ASN A 71 -10.91 18.58 -5.09
CA ASN A 71 -10.60 19.71 -5.97
C ASN A 71 -9.45 20.60 -5.44
N LYS A 72 -8.94 20.36 -4.22
CA LYS A 72 -7.85 21.15 -3.62
C LYS A 72 -6.46 20.64 -3.98
N GLY A 73 -6.36 19.43 -4.54
CA GLY A 73 -5.08 18.87 -5.02
C GLY A 73 -4.12 18.46 -3.90
N ASP A 74 -4.62 18.24 -2.69
CA ASP A 74 -3.81 17.66 -1.60
C ASP A 74 -3.81 16.13 -1.74
N SER A 75 -2.98 15.64 -2.66
CA SER A 75 -3.00 14.23 -3.07
C SER A 75 -2.75 13.28 -1.89
N LYS A 76 -1.95 13.68 -0.88
CA LYS A 76 -1.64 12.79 0.25
C LYS A 76 -2.86 12.52 1.12
N HIS A 77 -3.65 13.56 1.38
CA HIS A 77 -4.86 13.44 2.18
C HIS A 77 -5.96 12.69 1.43
N GLU A 78 -6.00 12.84 0.11
CA GLU A 78 -6.89 12.06 -0.76
C GLU A 78 -6.52 10.58 -0.76
N ASP A 79 -5.24 10.23 -0.97
CA ASP A 79 -4.74 8.86 -0.98
C ASP A 79 -5.04 8.13 0.34
N TYR A 80 -4.80 8.79 1.48
CA TYR A 80 -5.11 8.25 2.81
C TYR A 80 -6.62 7.97 2.98
N LYS A 81 -7.48 8.90 2.57
CA LYS A 81 -8.93 8.72 2.69
C LYS A 81 -9.49 7.67 1.74
N ILE A 82 -9.00 7.61 0.51
CA ILE A 82 -9.36 6.55 -0.44
C ILE A 82 -8.98 5.20 0.17
N ALA A 83 -7.77 5.08 0.74
CA ALA A 83 -7.34 3.88 1.43
C ALA A 83 -8.20 3.53 2.64
N LEU A 84 -8.67 4.49 3.44
CA LEU A 84 -9.64 4.20 4.50
C LEU A 84 -10.93 3.56 3.94
N TYR A 85 -11.55 4.17 2.93
CA TYR A 85 -12.78 3.61 2.36
C TYR A 85 -12.56 2.26 1.68
N HIS A 86 -11.45 2.14 0.95
CA HIS A 86 -11.05 0.90 0.30
C HIS A 86 -10.83 -0.22 1.33
N GLY A 87 -10.05 0.04 2.38
CA GLY A 87 -9.77 -0.93 3.43
C GLY A 87 -11.02 -1.31 4.22
N LYS A 88 -11.95 -0.37 4.46
CA LYS A 88 -13.25 -0.64 5.05
C LYS A 88 -14.08 -1.62 4.21
N CYS A 89 -14.16 -1.42 2.90
CA CYS A 89 -14.88 -2.34 1.99
C CYS A 89 -14.34 -3.77 2.06
N LEU A 90 -13.01 -3.92 2.07
CA LEU A 90 -12.36 -5.22 2.23
C LEU A 90 -12.62 -5.84 3.62
N TYR A 91 -12.55 -5.01 4.66
CA TYR A 91 -12.78 -5.43 6.05
C TYR A 91 -14.18 -5.99 6.27
N GLU A 92 -15.20 -5.32 5.74
CA GLU A 92 -16.60 -5.75 5.78
C GLU A 92 -16.85 -7.06 5.03
N LYS A 93 -15.98 -7.40 4.06
CA LYS A 93 -15.99 -8.67 3.33
C LYS A 93 -15.15 -9.76 3.99
N GLY A 94 -14.71 -9.54 5.23
CA GLY A 94 -13.97 -10.52 6.04
C GLY A 94 -12.47 -10.56 5.77
N TYR A 95 -11.91 -9.58 5.06
CA TYR A 95 -10.46 -9.47 4.88
C TYR A 95 -9.82 -8.68 6.02
N ARG A 96 -8.57 -9.00 6.34
CA ARG A 96 -7.74 -8.23 7.26
C ARG A 96 -6.46 -7.84 6.61
N PHE A 97 -6.02 -6.62 6.93
CA PHE A 97 -4.73 -6.16 6.50
C PHE A 97 -3.65 -6.90 7.28
N SER A 98 -2.84 -7.68 6.58
CA SER A 98 -1.75 -8.48 7.11
C SER A 98 -0.51 -8.23 6.26
N THR A 99 0.30 -7.28 6.69
CA THR A 99 1.61 -7.04 6.08
C THR A 99 2.69 -7.67 6.96
N SER A 100 3.58 -8.45 6.35
CA SER A 100 4.87 -8.75 6.96
C SER A 100 5.62 -7.44 7.31
N ILE A 101 6.45 -7.46 8.36
CA ILE A 101 7.31 -6.31 8.74
C ILE A 101 8.24 -5.90 7.58
N PHE A 102 8.48 -6.81 6.63
CA PHE A 102 9.27 -6.59 5.42
C PHE A 102 8.41 -6.53 4.14
N SER A 103 7.11 -6.25 4.27
CA SER A 103 6.25 -6.08 3.11
C SER A 103 6.78 -4.93 2.25
N ILE A 104 7.22 -5.26 1.04
CA ILE A 104 7.71 -4.28 0.05
C ILE A 104 6.64 -3.21 -0.18
N TYR A 105 5.36 -3.57 -0.11
CA TYR A 105 4.21 -2.66 -0.17
C TYR A 105 4.38 -1.42 0.72
N CYS A 106 4.57 -1.63 2.02
CA CYS A 106 4.62 -0.54 3.00
C CYS A 106 6.03 0.04 3.16
N LEU A 107 7.05 -0.63 2.65
CA LEU A 107 8.38 -0.07 2.53
C LEU A 107 8.49 0.88 1.33
N HIS A 108 7.58 0.78 0.37
CA HIS A 108 7.52 1.70 -0.76
C HIS A 108 6.92 3.05 -0.34
N TYR A 109 7.70 4.12 -0.45
CA TYR A 109 7.33 5.47 0.00
C TYR A 109 6.02 6.00 -0.61
N SER A 110 5.65 5.55 -1.83
CA SER A 110 4.40 5.97 -2.45
C SER A 110 3.16 5.43 -1.75
N ASN A 111 3.31 4.40 -0.91
CA ASN A 111 2.22 3.70 -0.26
C ASN A 111 2.14 4.02 1.24
N GLU A 112 2.93 5.00 1.70
CA GLU A 112 3.02 5.34 3.13
C GLU A 112 1.65 5.71 3.70
N ASN A 113 0.88 6.50 2.96
CA ASN A 113 -0.46 6.93 3.36
C ASN A 113 -1.45 5.77 3.35
N GLU A 114 -1.45 4.93 2.31
CA GLU A 114 -2.34 3.79 2.22
C GLU A 114 -2.04 2.77 3.32
N CYS A 115 -0.76 2.47 3.56
CA CYS A 115 -0.34 1.59 4.63
C CYS A 115 -0.68 2.12 6.01
N GLU A 116 -0.59 3.44 6.22
CA GLU A 116 -1.03 4.05 7.48
C GLU A 116 -2.53 3.87 7.69
N ALA A 117 -3.34 4.15 6.66
CA ALA A 117 -4.79 3.96 6.70
C ALA A 117 -5.17 2.48 6.97
N TYR A 118 -4.51 1.54 6.28
CA TYR A 118 -4.86 0.13 6.40
C TYR A 118 -4.51 -0.50 7.75
N LYS A 119 -3.66 0.14 8.57
CA LYS A 119 -3.38 -0.33 9.94
C LYS A 119 -4.64 -0.46 10.79
N GLU A 120 -5.68 0.33 10.51
CA GLU A 120 -6.97 0.25 11.19
C GLU A 120 -7.67 -1.11 10.99
N TYR A 121 -7.39 -1.80 9.88
CA TYR A 121 -8.10 -3.02 9.46
C TYR A 121 -7.32 -4.31 9.75
N ARG A 122 -6.38 -4.27 10.70
CA ARG A 122 -5.55 -5.42 11.10
C ARG A 122 -6.25 -6.41 12.04
N LYS A 123 -7.32 -6.00 12.73
CA LYS A 123 -8.00 -6.79 13.78
C LYS A 123 -9.41 -7.18 13.36
#